data_AF-A0AAV9M0G5-F1
#
_entry.id   AF-A0AAV9M0G5-F1
#
_cell.length_a   1.000
_cell.length_b   1.000
_cell.length_c   1.000
_cell.angle_alpha   90.00
_cell.angle_beta   90.00
_cell.angle_gamma   90.00
#
_symmetry.space_group_name_H-M   'P 1'
#
loop_
_entity.id
_entity.type
_entity.pdbx_description
1 polymer ?
#
loop_
_entity_poly.entity_id
_entity_poly.type
_entity_poly.pdbx_seq_one_letter_code
_entity_poly.pdbx_strand_id
1 'polypeptide(L)'
;MATKNQSRPSYARVKVEVDLFSDFPKRIKIGVRKQSTGVVVEKWIRMKYDYVPKYCTACKLQRHNEKACYILHPELYPKEDKDNKDKVLEGEREDNKGKGSDIKGQQNGDE
;
A
#
# COMPACT_ATOMS: atom_id res chain seq x y z
N MET A 1 11.83 -27.80 -16.38
CA MET A 1 10.51 -27.19 -16.68
C MET A 1 10.06 -26.12 -15.66
N ALA A 2 10.85 -25.75 -14.64
CA ALA A 2 10.48 -24.67 -13.69
C ALA A 2 10.95 -23.26 -14.14
N THR A 3 12.02 -23.20 -14.94
CA THR A 3 12.63 -21.94 -15.42
C THR A 3 11.85 -21.25 -16.54
N LYS A 4 10.94 -21.96 -17.24
CA LYS A 4 10.28 -21.46 -18.45
C LYS A 4 9.06 -20.56 -18.16
N ASN A 5 8.41 -20.72 -17.01
CA ASN A 5 7.16 -20.01 -16.69
C ASN A 5 7.31 -18.90 -15.63
N GLN A 6 8.50 -18.72 -15.03
CA GLN A 6 8.78 -17.77 -13.93
C GLN A 6 7.75 -17.77 -12.77
N SER A 7 6.89 -18.78 -12.69
CA SER A 7 5.85 -18.89 -11.68
C SER A 7 6.38 -19.72 -10.53
N ARG A 8 6.41 -19.17 -9.31
CA ARG A 8 6.67 -19.94 -8.09
C ARG A 8 5.47 -20.87 -7.87
N PRO A 9 5.57 -22.20 -8.07
CA PRO A 9 4.41 -23.10 -8.03
C PRO A 9 3.73 -23.17 -6.66
N SER A 10 4.42 -22.68 -5.62
CA SER A 10 3.96 -22.66 -4.23
C SER A 10 3.02 -21.49 -3.88
N TYR A 11 2.80 -20.53 -4.79
CA TYR A 11 1.96 -19.36 -4.50
C TYR A 11 1.14 -18.92 -5.70
N ALA A 12 -0.10 -18.50 -5.45
CA ALA A 12 -1.01 -17.94 -6.45
C ALA A 12 -1.37 -16.50 -6.07
N ARG A 13 -1.43 -15.62 -7.09
CA ARG A 13 -1.93 -14.25 -6.94
C ARG A 13 -3.33 -14.18 -7.55
N VAL A 14 -4.28 -13.67 -6.78
CA VAL A 14 -5.67 -13.45 -7.23
C VAL A 14 -5.94 -11.95 -7.15
N LYS A 15 -6.49 -11.39 -8.23
CA LYS A 15 -7.02 -10.02 -8.22
C LYS A 15 -8.52 -10.12 -7.94
N VAL A 16 -9.00 -9.29 -7.03
CA VAL A 16 -10.42 -9.17 -6.69
C VAL A 16 -10.82 -7.72 -6.86
N GLU A 17 -12.00 -7.50 -7.42
CA GLU A 17 -12.63 -6.20 -7.43
C GLU A 17 -13.52 -6.09 -6.19
N VAL A 18 -13.39 -5.00 -5.46
CA VAL A 18 -14.17 -4.73 -4.25
C VAL A 18 -14.77 -3.35 -4.38
N ASP A 19 -16.02 -3.23 -3.95
CA ASP A 19 -16.69 -1.95 -3.85
C ASP A 19 -16.12 -1.16 -2.66
N LEU A 20 -15.75 0.10 -2.90
CA LEU A 20 -15.21 1.00 -1.89
C LEU A 20 -16.30 1.63 -1.00
N PHE A 21 -17.57 1.58 -1.42
CA PHE A 21 -18.71 2.07 -0.63
C PHE A 21 -19.24 1.02 0.34
N SER A 22 -18.94 -0.24 0.10
CA SER A 22 -19.42 -1.38 0.88
C SER A 22 -18.38 -1.86 1.89
N ASP A 23 -18.81 -2.70 2.83
CA ASP A 23 -17.90 -3.32 3.78
C ASP A 23 -16.86 -4.21 3.09
N PHE A 24 -15.59 -4.01 3.45
CA PHE A 24 -14.48 -4.79 2.91
C PHE A 24 -14.53 -6.26 3.38
N PRO A 25 -14.47 -7.23 2.46
CA PRO A 25 -14.55 -8.64 2.82
C PRO A 25 -13.35 -9.06 3.69
N LYS A 26 -13.63 -9.59 4.88
CA LYS A 26 -12.58 -10.02 5.83
C LYS A 26 -12.01 -11.40 5.49
N ARG A 27 -12.74 -12.20 4.70
CA ARG A 27 -12.37 -13.57 4.33
C ARG A 27 -12.83 -13.89 2.91
N ILE A 28 -12.03 -14.68 2.20
CA ILE A 28 -12.39 -15.26 0.91
C ILE A 28 -12.34 -16.78 0.97
N LYS A 29 -13.25 -17.44 0.25
CA LYS A 29 -13.28 -18.89 0.11
C LYS A 29 -12.58 -19.25 -1.20
N ILE A 30 -11.54 -20.08 -1.12
CA ILE A 30 -10.80 -20.54 -2.29
C ILE A 30 -11.03 -22.04 -2.43
N GLY A 31 -11.53 -22.48 -3.59
CA GLY A 31 -11.61 -23.88 -3.97
C GLY A 31 -10.38 -24.27 -4.80
N VAL A 32 -9.58 -25.20 -4.30
CA VAL A 32 -8.44 -25.76 -5.04
C VAL A 32 -8.76 -27.18 -5.46
N ARG A 33 -8.77 -27.42 -6.77
CA ARG A 33 -9.00 -28.76 -7.33
C ARG A 33 -7.70 -29.55 -7.29
N LYS A 34 -7.70 -30.68 -6.57
CA LYS A 34 -6.58 -31.63 -6.62
C LYS A 34 -6.61 -32.37 -7.95
N GLN A 35 -5.53 -32.28 -8.74
CA GLN A 35 -5.44 -32.97 -10.03
C GLN A 35 -5.49 -34.49 -9.89
N SER A 36 -4.96 -35.05 -8.80
CA SER A 36 -4.88 -36.50 -8.59
C SER A 36 -6.23 -37.15 -8.23
N THR A 37 -7.08 -36.48 -7.45
CA THR A 37 -8.36 -37.04 -6.97
C THR A 37 -9.58 -36.37 -7.59
N GLY A 38 -9.40 -35.27 -8.32
CA GLY A 38 -10.50 -34.47 -8.89
C GLY A 38 -11.32 -33.67 -7.87
N VAL A 39 -11.12 -33.91 -6.56
CA VAL A 39 -11.85 -33.29 -5.46
C VAL A 39 -11.44 -31.83 -5.30
N VAL A 40 -12.44 -30.96 -5.09
CA VAL A 40 -12.24 -29.55 -4.72
C VAL A 40 -12.12 -29.45 -3.22
N VAL A 41 -10.97 -28.97 -2.74
CA VAL A 41 -10.78 -28.64 -1.32
C VAL A 41 -11.02 -27.16 -1.14
N GLU A 42 -11.97 -26.82 -0.28
CA GLU A 42 -12.31 -25.43 0.01
C GLU A 42 -11.57 -24.95 1.25
N LYS A 43 -11.03 -23.72 1.20
CA LYS A 43 -10.33 -23.10 2.32
C LYS A 43 -10.75 -21.65 2.47
N TRP A 44 -11.04 -21.25 3.70
CA TRP A 44 -11.23 -19.85 4.07
C TRP A 44 -9.88 -19.19 4.35
N ILE A 45 -9.59 -18.10 3.64
CA ILE A 45 -8.39 -17.29 3.84
C ILE A 45 -8.82 -15.95 4.42
N ARG A 46 -8.19 -15.52 5.52
CA ARG A 46 -8.38 -14.19 6.08
C ARG A 46 -7.63 -13.16 5.24
N MET A 47 -8.30 -12.08 4.86
CA MET A 47 -7.69 -10.98 4.13
C MET A 47 -6.99 -10.02 5.10
N LYS A 48 -5.80 -9.55 4.71
CA LYS A 48 -5.12 -8.41 5.31
C LYS A 48 -4.97 -7.38 4.21
N TYR A 49 -5.48 -6.17 4.44
CA TYR A 49 -5.35 -5.08 3.51
C TYR A 49 -4.11 -4.27 3.87
N ASP A 50 -3.18 -4.13 2.93
CA ASP A 50 -1.99 -3.32 3.14
C ASP A 50 -2.34 -1.82 3.14
N TYR A 51 -3.25 -1.42 2.24
CA TYR A 51 -3.75 -0.06 2.13
C TYR A 51 -5.21 -0.06 1.65
N VAL A 52 -6.04 0.78 2.27
CA VAL A 52 -7.41 1.05 1.84
C VAL A 52 -7.54 2.55 1.61
N PRO A 53 -7.78 3.00 0.37
CA PRO A 53 -7.90 4.43 0.08
C PRO A 53 -9.15 5.02 0.72
N LYS A 54 -9.06 6.30 1.14
CA LYS A 54 -10.24 7.06 1.51
C LYS A 54 -11.04 7.42 0.26
N TYR A 55 -12.34 7.21 0.30
CA TYR A 55 -13.26 7.57 -0.77
C TYR A 55 -14.28 8.59 -0.26
N CYS A 56 -14.54 9.63 -1.06
CA CYS A 56 -15.56 10.62 -0.75
C CYS A 56 -16.78 10.41 -1.63
N THR A 57 -17.92 10.14 -1.03
CA THR A 57 -19.19 9.89 -1.73
C THR A 57 -19.72 11.16 -2.42
N ALA A 58 -19.46 12.34 -1.84
CA ALA A 58 -19.94 13.61 -2.35
C ALA A 58 -19.24 14.07 -3.63
N CYS A 59 -17.92 13.98 -3.70
CA CYS A 59 -17.14 14.39 -4.88
C CYS A 59 -16.75 13.23 -5.80
N LYS A 60 -17.03 11.99 -5.38
CA LYS A 60 -16.70 10.74 -6.10
C LYS A 60 -15.19 10.55 -6.38
N LEU A 61 -14.33 11.16 -5.55
CA LEU A 61 -12.87 11.07 -5.66
C LEU A 61 -12.27 10.23 -4.55
N GLN A 62 -11.21 9.50 -4.90
CA GLN A 62 -10.29 8.87 -3.97
C GLN A 62 -9.29 9.92 -3.47
N ARG A 63 -9.12 10.05 -2.15
CA ARG A 63 -8.04 10.80 -1.42
C ARG A 63 -8.52 11.23 -0.03
N HIS A 64 -9.78 11.63 0.07
CA HIS A 64 -10.38 12.19 1.27
C HIS A 64 -11.72 11.52 1.56
N ASN A 65 -12.23 11.75 2.77
CA ASN A 65 -13.58 11.38 3.20
C ASN A 65 -14.48 12.63 3.20
N GLU A 66 -15.79 12.44 3.36
CA GLU A 66 -16.80 13.52 3.36
C GLU A 66 -16.43 14.70 4.27
N LYS A 67 -15.89 14.43 5.47
CA LYS A 67 -15.47 15.45 6.45
C LYS A 67 -14.38 16.38 5.95
N ALA A 68 -13.54 15.93 5.02
CA ALA A 68 -12.45 16.70 4.44
C ALA A 68 -12.74 17.07 2.98
N CYS A 69 -14.01 17.01 2.57
CA CYS A 69 -14.42 17.33 1.21
C CYS A 69 -14.67 18.82 1.06
N TYR A 70 -13.85 19.48 0.24
CA TYR A 70 -14.02 20.90 -0.08
C TYR A 70 -15.33 21.24 -0.80
N ILE A 71 -15.99 20.25 -1.42
CA ILE A 71 -17.31 20.44 -2.02
C ILE A 71 -18.40 20.56 -0.95
N LEU A 72 -18.32 19.75 0.11
CA LEU A 72 -19.26 19.81 1.24
C LEU A 72 -18.90 20.92 2.23
N HIS A 73 -17.60 21.18 2.36
CA HIS A 73 -17.02 22.11 3.32
C HIS A 73 -16.12 23.14 2.62
N PRO A 74 -16.71 24.14 1.92
CA PRO A 74 -15.94 25.21 1.27
C PRO A 74 -15.05 26.00 2.24
N GLU A 75 -15.37 26.01 3.54
CA GLU A 75 -14.57 26.62 4.60
C GLU A 75 -13.20 25.97 4.80
N LEU A 76 -13.04 24.71 4.40
CA LEU A 76 -11.78 23.99 4.49
C LEU A 76 -10.83 24.32 3.32
N TYR A 77 -11.31 25.04 2.29
CA TYR A 77 -10.45 25.44 1.19
C TYR A 77 -9.27 26.25 1.74
N PRO A 78 -8.03 25.93 1.36
CA PRO A 78 -6.88 26.74 1.75
C PRO A 78 -7.14 28.17 1.30
N LYS A 79 -7.34 29.06 2.27
CA LYS A 79 -7.35 30.49 1.99
C LYS A 79 -5.90 30.85 1.70
N GLU A 80 -5.64 31.37 0.52
CA GLU A 80 -4.34 31.92 0.20
C GLU A 80 -4.12 33.10 1.16
N ASP A 81 -3.35 32.87 2.22
CA ASP A 81 -2.79 33.95 3.01
C ASP A 81 -1.85 34.71 2.08
N LYS A 82 -2.32 35.87 1.59
CA LYS A 82 -1.57 36.74 0.65
C LYS A 82 -0.27 37.30 1.24
N ASP A 83 0.10 36.91 2.45
CA ASP A 83 1.19 37.50 3.24
C ASP A 83 2.39 36.57 3.49
N ASN A 84 2.50 35.40 2.85
CA ASN A 84 3.76 34.64 2.92
C ASN A 84 4.13 33.91 1.63
N LYS A 85 4.40 34.72 0.60
CA LYS A 85 4.99 34.29 -0.66
C LYS A 85 6.50 34.08 -0.49
N ASP A 86 6.92 33.14 0.36
CA ASP A 86 8.27 32.55 0.39
C ASP A 86 8.36 31.49 1.51
N LYS A 87 7.99 30.23 1.22
CA LYS A 87 8.70 29.00 1.64
C LYS A 87 7.82 27.75 1.46
N VAL A 88 8.50 26.69 1.01
CA VAL A 88 8.09 25.27 1.00
C VAL A 88 7.27 24.80 -0.20
N LEU A 89 7.87 24.92 -1.39
CA LEU A 89 7.88 23.78 -2.32
C LEU A 89 9.08 22.91 -1.95
N GLU A 90 8.97 22.06 -0.93
CA GLU A 90 9.87 20.91 -0.78
C GLU A 90 9.34 19.92 0.25
N GLY A 91 9.03 18.72 -0.22
CA GLY A 91 8.62 17.56 0.56
C GLY A 91 7.78 16.63 -0.32
N GLU A 92 8.15 15.39 -0.63
CA GLU A 92 9.15 14.50 -0.05
C GLU A 92 9.55 13.48 -1.14
N ARG A 93 10.84 13.41 -1.52
CA ARG A 93 11.43 12.21 -2.12
C ARG A 93 12.40 11.65 -1.09
N GLU A 94 12.00 10.58 -0.43
CA GLU A 94 12.87 9.83 0.47
C GLU A 94 13.85 8.99 -0.35
N ASP A 95 15.03 9.55 -0.65
CA ASP A 95 16.19 8.77 -1.09
C ASP A 95 16.98 8.31 0.15
N ASN A 96 16.77 7.05 0.54
CA ASN A 96 17.57 6.37 1.56
C ASN A 96 19.03 6.24 1.09
N LYS A 97 19.92 7.12 1.57
CA LYS A 97 21.37 6.94 1.44
C LYS A 97 21.98 6.80 2.83
N GLY A 98 22.23 5.56 3.22
CA GLY A 98 22.94 5.21 4.45
C GLY A 98 24.31 5.88 4.51
N LYS A 99 24.54 6.67 5.57
CA LYS A 99 25.87 7.13 5.95
C LYS A 99 26.47 6.09 6.89
N GLY A 100 27.49 5.39 6.40
CA GLY A 100 28.47 4.74 7.24
C GLY A 100 29.18 5.79 8.09
N SER A 101 29.23 5.54 9.39
CA SER A 101 29.98 6.33 10.35
C SER A 101 31.41 5.79 10.43
N ASP A 102 32.37 6.63 10.07
CA ASP A 102 33.79 6.46 10.33
C ASP A 102 34.05 6.19 11.82
N ILE A 103 34.61 5.02 12.14
CA ILE A 103 35.23 4.76 13.43
C ILE A 103 36.74 4.80 13.22
N LYS A 104 37.37 5.80 13.83
CA LYS A 104 38.83 5.97 13.90
C LYS A 104 39.34 5.37 15.22
N GLY A 105 40.34 4.49 15.13
CA GLY A 105 41.14 4.00 16.26
C GLY A 105 41.92 2.75 15.84
N GLN A 106 43.17 2.86 15.35
CA GLN A 106 44.44 2.88 16.10
C GLN A 106 44.88 1.50 16.64
N GLN A 107 46.18 1.23 16.42
CA GLN A 107 47.07 0.20 17.01
C GLN A 107 47.07 -1.15 16.31
N ASN A 108 48.17 -1.88 16.12
CA ASN A 108 49.63 -1.70 16.07
C ASN A 108 50.16 -3.07 15.53
N GLY A 109 51.47 -3.21 15.26
CA GLY A 109 52.13 -4.51 15.04
C GLY A 109 51.92 -5.51 16.20
N ASP A 110 52.39 -6.75 16.17
CA ASP A 110 53.58 -7.35 15.56
C ASP A 110 53.41 -8.89 15.57
N GLU A 111 54.32 -9.58 14.87
CA GLU A 111 54.64 -11.04 14.86
C GLU A 111 53.70 -12.03 14.14
#